data_AF-A0A0D0JZ90-F1
#
_entry.id   AF-A0A0D0JZ90-F1
#
_cell.length_a   1.000
_cell.length_b   1.000
_cell.length_c   1.000
_cell.angle_alpha   90.00
_cell.angle_beta   90.00
_cell.angle_gamma   90.00
#
_symmetry.space_group_name_H-M   'P 1'
#
loop_
_entity.id
_entity.type
_entity.pdbx_description
1 polymer ?
#
loop_
_entity_poly.entity_id
_entity_poly.type
_entity_poly.pdbx_seq_one_letter_code
_entity_poly.pdbx_strand_id
1 'polypeptide(L)' 'GAADAAALAAADAASGAIVTADDPCALAARVAAASGAALTECAVEGFVATVQVNAAYAGLAAVSRARAGPPEGS' A
#
# COMPACT_ATOMS: atom_id res chain seq x y z
N GLY A 1 -7.92 -2.89 5.67
CA GLY A 1 -7.96 -3.99 4.67
C GLY A 1 -6.59 -4.13 4.00
N ALA A 2 -6.37 -5.12 3.14
CA ALA A 2 -5.04 -5.36 2.53
C ALA A 2 -4.50 -4.12 1.77
N ALA A 3 -5.35 -3.43 0.99
CA ALA A 3 -4.96 -2.17 0.33
C ALA A 3 -4.57 -1.08 1.33
N ASP A 4 -5.31 -0.96 2.43
CA ASP A 4 -5.13 0.07 3.46
C ASP A 4 -3.79 -0.12 4.20
N ALA A 5 -3.50 -1.36 4.62
CA ALA A 5 -2.25 -1.72 5.26
C ALA A 5 -1.06 -1.52 4.31
N ALA A 6 -1.20 -1.88 3.03
CA ALA A 6 -0.18 -1.66 2.03
C ALA A 6 0.05 -0.17 1.73
N ALA A 7 -1.02 0.64 1.66
CA ALA A 7 -0.92 2.09 1.46
C ALA A 7 -0.20 2.76 2.64
N LEU A 8 -0.55 2.41 3.89
CA LEU A 8 0.13 2.92 5.08
C LEU A 8 1.62 2.57 5.06
N ALA A 9 1.95 1.32 4.78
CA ALA A 9 3.35 0.88 4.71
C ALA A 9 4.15 1.66 3.67
N ALA A 10 3.59 1.93 2.48
CA ALA A 10 4.23 2.78 1.49
C ALA A 10 4.38 4.24 1.99
N ALA A 11 3.36 4.83 2.59
CA ALA A 11 3.43 6.20 3.12
C ALA A 11 4.45 6.33 4.27
N ASP A 12 4.53 5.34 5.16
CA ASP A 12 5.48 5.29 6.26
C ASP A 12 6.93 5.11 5.77
N ALA A 13 7.16 4.30 4.74
CA ALA A 13 8.46 4.21 4.09
C ALA A 13 8.83 5.51 3.37
N ALA A 14 7.89 6.12 2.63
CA ALA A 14 8.12 7.37 1.89
C ALA A 14 8.42 8.55 2.82
N SER A 15 7.76 8.62 3.98
CA SER A 15 7.99 9.65 5.00
C SER A 15 9.24 9.38 5.86
N GLY A 16 9.83 8.19 5.76
CA GLY A 16 10.97 7.77 6.60
C GLY A 16 10.58 7.36 8.02
N ALA A 17 9.28 7.19 8.31
CA ALA A 17 8.80 6.65 9.58
C ALA A 17 9.21 5.17 9.78
N ILE A 18 9.32 4.42 8.70
CA ILE A 18 9.90 3.06 8.69
C ILE A 18 11.30 3.11 8.06
N VAL A 19 12.31 2.69 8.82
CA VAL A 19 13.67 2.52 8.30
C VAL A 19 13.76 1.19 7.56
N THR A 20 13.82 1.26 6.23
CA THR A 20 13.97 0.11 5.35
C THR A 20 14.85 0.47 4.15
N ALA A 21 15.49 -0.55 3.56
CA ALA A 21 16.24 -0.40 2.31
C ALA A 21 15.35 -0.55 1.07
N ASP A 22 14.10 -0.98 1.25
CA ASP A 22 13.16 -1.14 0.16
C ASP A 22 12.54 0.18 -0.25
N ASP A 23 12.21 0.32 -1.53
CA ASP A 23 11.36 1.41 -1.96
C ASP A 23 9.92 1.25 -1.39
N PRO A 24 9.16 2.35 -1.26
CA PRO A 24 7.81 2.32 -0.70
C PRO A 24 6.86 1.28 -1.33
N CYS A 25 6.95 1.07 -2.65
CA CYS A 25 6.06 0.16 -3.35
C CYS A 25 6.48 -1.31 -3.14
N ALA A 26 7.78 -1.59 -3.02
CA ALA A 26 8.26 -2.91 -2.62
C ALA A 26 7.79 -3.28 -1.20
N LEU A 27 7.80 -2.33 -0.25
CA LEU A 27 7.25 -2.58 1.08
C LEU A 27 5.74 -2.82 1.04
N ALA A 28 4.98 -2.01 0.29
CA ALA A 28 3.54 -2.21 0.09
C ALA A 28 3.22 -3.59 -0.52
N ALA A 29 4.02 -4.05 -1.49
CA ALA A 29 3.86 -5.37 -2.09
C ALA A 29 4.02 -6.50 -1.07
N ARG A 30 5.01 -6.38 -0.17
CA ARG A 30 5.21 -7.37 0.90
C ARG A 30 4.05 -7.38 1.89
N VAL A 31 3.54 -6.22 2.28
CA VAL A 31 2.40 -6.13 3.20
C VAL A 31 1.11 -6.65 2.57
N ALA A 32 0.88 -6.37 1.28
CA ALA A 32 -0.22 -6.94 0.52
C ALA A 32 -0.13 -8.47 0.48
N ALA A 33 1.05 -9.01 0.16
CA ALA A 33 1.29 -10.45 0.08
C ALA A 33 1.09 -11.14 1.43
N ALA A 34 1.58 -10.53 2.53
CA ALA A 34 1.34 -11.00 3.89
C ALA A 34 -0.16 -11.01 4.26
N SER A 35 -0.96 -10.15 3.61
CA SER A 35 -2.42 -10.07 3.77
C SER A 35 -3.19 -10.97 2.79
N GLY A 36 -2.52 -11.81 1.99
CA GLY A 36 -3.17 -12.67 0.99
C GLY A 36 -3.64 -11.94 -0.27
N ALA A 37 -3.09 -10.77 -0.56
CA ALA A 37 -3.40 -9.98 -1.76
C ALA A 37 -2.13 -9.72 -2.59
N ALA A 38 -2.29 -9.52 -3.90
CA ALA A 38 -1.21 -9.08 -4.78
C ALA A 38 -1.34 -7.58 -5.05
N LEU A 39 -0.23 -6.85 -4.94
CA LEU A 39 -0.17 -5.47 -5.39
C LEU A 39 -0.31 -5.42 -6.91
N THR A 40 -1.22 -4.59 -7.40
CA THR A 40 -1.48 -4.42 -8.84
C THR A 40 -1.13 -3.02 -9.34
N GLU A 41 -1.27 -2.01 -8.49
CA GLU A 41 -0.84 -0.64 -8.76
C GLU A 41 -0.30 -0.01 -7.47
N CYS A 42 0.74 0.82 -7.60
CA CYS A 42 1.28 1.64 -6.53
C CYS A 42 1.82 2.94 -7.11
N ALA A 43 1.37 4.06 -6.55
CA ALA A 43 1.84 5.40 -6.88
C ALA A 43 2.15 6.15 -5.58
N VAL A 44 3.29 6.83 -5.56
CA VAL A 44 3.71 7.65 -4.42
C VAL A 44 3.98 9.07 -4.91
N GLU A 45 3.26 10.02 -4.31
CA GLU A 45 3.32 11.44 -4.63
C GLU A 45 3.68 12.20 -3.35
N GLY A 46 4.96 12.59 -3.23
CA GLY A 46 5.49 13.10 -1.96
C GLY A 46 5.42 12.04 -0.86
N PHE A 47 4.58 12.27 0.15
CA PHE A 47 4.34 11.34 1.27
C PHE A 47 2.98 10.63 1.18
N VAL A 48 2.29 10.78 0.05
CA VAL A 48 0.99 10.17 -0.18
C VAL A 48 1.18 8.94 -1.05
N ALA A 49 0.72 7.79 -0.57
CA ALA A 49 0.71 6.54 -1.31
C ALA A 49 -0.71 6.15 -1.71
N THR A 50 -0.92 5.87 -3.00
CA THR A 50 -2.15 5.26 -3.53
C THR A 50 -1.83 3.86 -4.01
N VAL A 51 -2.54 2.87 -3.47
CA VAL A 51 -2.27 1.45 -3.70
C VAL A 51 -3.54 0.74 -4.14
N GLN A 52 -3.40 -0.17 -5.10
CA GLN A 52 -4.43 -1.11 -5.49
C GLN A 52 -3.94 -2.55 -5.33
N VAL A 53 -4.75 -3.39 -4.70
CA VAL A 53 -4.47 -4.82 -4.54
C VAL A 53 -5.61 -5.66 -5.11
N ASN A 54 -5.27 -6.87 -5.52
CA ASN A 54 -6.19 -7.91 -5.90
C ASN A 54 -6.06 -9.09 -4.92
N ALA A 55 -7.17 -9.56 -4.34
CA ALA A 55 -7.20 -10.79 -3.57
C ALA A 55 -8.14 -11.79 -4.26
N ALA A 56 -7.72 -13.06 -4.35
CA ALA A 56 -8.61 -14.13 -4.75
C ALA A 56 -9.42 -14.58 -3.54
N TYR A 57 -10.75 -14.44 -3.61
CA TYR A 57 -11.66 -14.89 -2.57
C TYR A 57 -12.76 -15.75 -3.18
N ALA A 58 -12.84 -17.02 -2.77
CA ALA A 58 -13.86 -17.96 -3.22
C ALA A 58 -14.05 -18.06 -4.75
N GLY A 59 -12.95 -17.93 -5.51
CA GLY A 59 -12.96 -17.95 -6.99
C GLY A 59 -13.29 -16.61 -7.65
N LEU A 60 -13.53 -15.56 -6.87
CA LEU A 60 -13.76 -14.19 -7.34
C LEU A 60 -12.53 -13.32 -7.09
N ALA A 61 -12.22 -12.46 -8.06
CA ALA A 61 -11.17 -11.44 -7.91
C ALA A 61 -11.75 -10.22 -7.18
N ALA A 62 -11.27 -9.94 -5.97
CA ALA A 62 -11.61 -8.74 -5.21
C ALA A 62 -10.53 -7.68 -5.42
N VAL A 63 -10.85 -6.63 -6.17
CA VAL A 63 -9.97 -5.47 -6.34
C VAL A 63 -10.32 -4.43 -5.28
N SER A 64 -9.31 -3.92 -4.58
CA SER A 64 -9.49 -2.84 -3.61
C SER A 64 -8.38 -1.81 -3.73
N ARG A 65 -8.73 -0.55 -3.50
CA ARG A 65 -7.84 0.60 -3.59
C ARG A 65 -7.89 1.41 -2.29
N ALA A 66 -6.74 1.91 -1.86
CA ALA A 66 -6.62 2.78 -0.70
C ALA A 66 -5.58 3.89 -0.95
N ARG A 67 -5.72 4.99 -0.22
CA ARG A 67 -4.77 6.11 -0.21
C ARG A 67 -4.40 6.42 1.23
N ALA A 68 -3.10 6.58 1.51
CA ALA A 68 -2.56 6.93 2.81
C ALA A 68 -1.54 8.07 2.67
N GLY A 69 -1.40 8.88 3.71
CA GLY A 69 -0.44 10.00 3.76
C GLY A 69 -0.78 10.97 4.89
N PRO A 70 0.06 11.99 5.11
CA PRO A 70 -0.22 13.05 6.08
C PRO A 70 -1.58 13.73 5.79
N PRO A 71 -2.27 14.25 6.82
CA PRO A 71 -3.48 15.04 6.60
C PRO A 71 -3.17 16.25 5.72
N GLU A 72 -4.08 16.58 4.80
CA GLU A 72 -3.99 17.87 4.11
C GLU A 72 -4.16 18.99 5.14
N GLY A 73 -3.12 19.80 5.32
CA GLY A 73 -3.09 20.85 6.35
C GLY A 73 -4.23 21.85 6.17
N SER A 74 -4.91 22.16 7.28
CA SER A 74 -5.78 23.33 7.45
C SER A 74 -4.98 24.62 7.54
#